data_AF-A0A170Z6M1-F1
#
_entry.id   AF-A0A170Z6M1-F1
#
_cell.length_a   1.000
_cell.length_b   1.000
_cell.length_c   1.000
_cell.angle_alpha   90.00
_cell.angle_beta   90.00
_cell.angle_gamma   90.00
#
_symmetry.space_group_name_H-M   'P 1'
#
loop_
_entity.id
_entity.type
_entity.pdbx_description
1 polymer ?
#
loop_
_entity_poly.entity_id
_entity_poly.type
_entity_poly.pdbx_seq_one_letter_code
_entity_poly.pdbx_strand_id
1 'polypeptide(L)'
;MHKLCCPCCFGRACLIPNQGYLSEAGASLVDQKLNLRIVPKTKIVKLVSESFYYPRIARGTSQFKHAVNNHFPTVGKHFNRLGLRPKVGSFQLYVEGYRDADYWLRRFEVEGMPPSIQEKFQRQFERLVILDYITRNTDRSNDNWLIKYTPPVVRSQPRGNSGAAAAAGGDASNKEEEMREPTDWECVDKPDISIAAIDNGLAFPFKHPDSWRAYPYHWAWIPQAKIPFSQEIKILYCL
;
A
#
# COMPACT_ATOMS: atom_id res chain seq x y z
N MET A 1 -4.05 11.95 -33.56
CA MET A 1 -4.35 13.41 -33.60
C MET A 1 -4.76 13.89 -32.22
N HIS A 2 -3.86 14.50 -31.45
CA HIS A 2 -4.22 15.39 -30.34
C HIS A 2 -4.26 16.81 -30.90
N LYS A 3 -5.35 17.17 -31.58
CA LYS A 3 -5.57 18.57 -31.97
C LYS A 3 -6.07 19.30 -30.72
N LEU A 4 -5.13 19.98 -30.06
CA LEU A 4 -5.32 20.86 -28.92
C LEU A 4 -6.11 22.09 -29.36
N CYS A 5 -7.43 22.03 -29.27
CA CYS A 5 -8.31 23.22 -29.37
C CYS A 5 -8.88 23.62 -27.99
N CYS A 6 -8.41 22.99 -26.90
CA CYS A 6 -8.88 23.27 -25.56
C CYS A 6 -7.69 23.42 -24.59
N PRO A 7 -7.51 24.59 -23.93
CA PRO A 7 -6.45 24.82 -22.95
C PRO A 7 -6.65 24.04 -21.64
N CYS A 8 -7.67 23.18 -21.56
CA CYS A 8 -8.01 22.39 -20.37
C CYS A 8 -7.43 20.96 -20.41
N CYS A 9 -6.74 20.56 -21.48
CA CYS A 9 -6.09 19.25 -21.60
C CYS A 9 -4.74 19.23 -20.86
N PHE A 10 -4.74 19.59 -19.58
CA PHE A 10 -3.59 19.41 -18.69
C PHE A 10 -3.43 17.92 -18.39
N GLY A 11 -2.41 17.31 -18.99
CA GLY A 11 -2.05 15.92 -18.77
C GLY A 11 -0.63 15.68 -19.26
N ARG A 12 0.04 14.66 -18.72
CA ARG A 12 1.39 14.30 -19.15
C ARG A 12 1.29 13.78 -20.59
N ALA A 13 1.97 14.45 -21.53
CA ALA A 13 1.85 14.16 -22.96
C ALA A 13 2.30 12.73 -23.35
N CYS A 14 3.03 12.04 -22.48
CA CYS A 14 3.46 10.66 -22.64
C CYS A 14 2.49 9.61 -22.06
N LEU A 15 1.39 10.02 -21.41
CA LEU A 15 0.40 9.14 -20.81
C LEU A 15 -0.91 9.12 -21.59
N ILE A 16 -1.61 7.98 -21.56
CA ILE A 16 -2.93 7.86 -22.18
C ILE A 16 -3.98 8.52 -21.26
N PRO A 17 -4.80 9.46 -21.75
CA PRO A 17 -5.80 10.15 -20.94
C PRO A 17 -6.83 9.20 -20.29
N ASN A 18 -7.25 9.51 -19.06
CA ASN A 18 -8.31 8.81 -18.33
C ASN A 18 -8.09 7.30 -18.07
N GLN A 19 -6.83 6.85 -18.09
CA GLN A 19 -6.46 5.45 -17.82
C GLN A 19 -5.70 5.24 -16.49
N GLY A 20 -5.70 6.24 -15.59
CA GLY A 20 -4.95 6.14 -14.33
C GLY A 20 -5.35 4.93 -13.47
N TYR A 21 -6.64 4.58 -13.43
CA TYR A 21 -7.09 3.37 -12.71
C TYR A 21 -6.58 2.05 -13.30
N LEU A 22 -6.30 2.01 -14.61
CA LEU A 22 -5.64 0.86 -15.24
C LEU A 22 -4.16 0.82 -14.87
N SER A 23 -3.52 1.99 -14.80
CA SER A 23 -2.13 2.14 -14.37
C SER A 23 -1.94 1.63 -12.94
N GLU A 24 -2.83 2.00 -12.02
CA GLU A 24 -2.87 1.50 -10.63
C GLU A 24 -2.99 -0.03 -10.53
N ALA A 25 -3.96 -0.61 -11.25
CA ALA A 25 -4.16 -2.05 -11.27
C ALA A 25 -2.99 -2.77 -11.97
N GLY A 26 -2.42 -2.17 -13.01
CA GLY A 26 -1.28 -2.66 -13.75
C GLY A 26 -0.01 -2.74 -12.89
N ALA A 27 0.23 -1.74 -12.04
CA ALA A 27 1.35 -1.77 -11.09
C ALA A 27 1.23 -2.94 -10.10
N SER A 28 0.03 -3.20 -9.58
CA SER A 28 -0.21 -4.38 -8.71
C SER A 28 -0.05 -5.70 -9.47
N LEU A 29 -0.38 -5.75 -10.76
CA LEU A 29 -0.17 -6.93 -11.60
C LEU A 29 1.32 -7.18 -11.86
N VAL A 30 2.10 -6.13 -12.16
CA VAL A 30 3.56 -6.23 -12.33
C VAL A 30 4.23 -6.68 -11.03
N ASP A 31 3.84 -6.08 -9.89
CA ASP A 31 4.31 -6.48 -8.56
C ASP A 31 4.08 -7.97 -8.28
N GLN A 32 2.88 -8.48 -8.57
CA GLN A 32 2.55 -9.91 -8.41
C GLN A 32 3.35 -10.80 -9.35
N LYS A 33 3.52 -10.38 -10.61
CA LYS A 33 4.23 -11.17 -11.62
C LYS A 33 5.72 -11.28 -11.31
N LEU A 34 6.31 -10.23 -10.74
CA LEU A 34 7.70 -10.18 -10.31
C LEU A 34 7.89 -10.61 -8.85
N ASN A 35 6.82 -10.89 -8.10
CA ASN A 35 6.86 -11.24 -6.69
C ASN A 35 7.61 -10.20 -5.82
N LEU A 36 7.43 -8.91 -6.13
CA LEU A 36 8.07 -7.80 -5.39
C LEU A 36 7.41 -7.61 -4.00
N ARG A 37 6.08 -7.77 -3.93
CA ARG A 37 5.28 -7.71 -2.70
C ARG A 37 5.38 -6.38 -1.97
N ILE A 38 5.41 -5.28 -2.72
CA ILE A 38 5.45 -3.91 -2.21
C ILE A 38 4.22 -3.09 -2.61
N VAL A 39 3.50 -3.45 -3.68
CA VAL A 39 2.26 -2.77 -4.06
C VAL A 39 1.08 -3.41 -3.31
N PRO A 40 0.34 -2.66 -2.46
CA PRO A 40 -0.90 -3.19 -1.88
C PRO A 40 -1.85 -3.62 -2.98
N LYS A 41 -2.50 -4.78 -2.83
CA LYS A 41 -3.29 -5.40 -3.90
C LYS A 41 -4.33 -4.42 -4.46
N THR A 42 -4.20 -4.13 -5.76
CA THR A 42 -5.08 -3.19 -6.47
C THR A 42 -5.76 -3.89 -7.63
N LYS A 43 -7.09 -3.75 -7.72
CA LYS A 43 -7.88 -4.32 -8.83
C LYS A 43 -8.88 -3.31 -9.37
N ILE A 44 -9.34 -3.56 -10.59
CA ILE A 44 -10.45 -2.82 -11.19
C ILE A 44 -11.76 -3.34 -10.58
N VAL A 45 -12.56 -2.43 -10.04
CA VAL A 45 -13.87 -2.75 -9.46
C VAL A 45 -14.94 -1.82 -9.99
N LYS A 46 -16.20 -2.18 -9.77
CA LYS A 46 -17.36 -1.33 -10.01
C LYS A 46 -18.08 -1.09 -8.70
N LEU A 47 -18.13 0.16 -8.25
CA LEU A 47 -18.76 0.53 -6.99
C LEU A 47 -19.86 1.58 -7.20
N VAL A 48 -20.85 1.56 -6.31
CA VAL A 48 -21.89 2.59 -6.19
C VAL A 48 -21.85 3.10 -4.76
N SER A 49 -21.80 4.41 -4.57
CA SER A 49 -21.88 5.05 -3.26
C SER A 49 -22.44 6.46 -3.40
N GLU A 50 -23.29 6.89 -2.48
CA GLU A 50 -23.85 8.24 -2.47
C GLU A 50 -22.77 9.32 -2.24
N SER A 51 -21.68 8.95 -1.59
CA SER A 51 -20.51 9.82 -1.37
C SER A 51 -19.75 10.11 -2.66
N PHE A 52 -19.90 9.28 -3.71
CA PHE A 52 -19.25 9.56 -4.99
C PHE A 52 -19.90 10.73 -5.73
N TYR A 53 -19.10 11.46 -6.50
CA TYR A 53 -19.61 12.51 -7.37
C TYR A 53 -20.53 11.94 -8.45
N TYR A 54 -21.77 12.39 -8.52
CA TYR A 54 -22.67 12.10 -9.64
C TYR A 54 -23.30 13.40 -10.12
N PRO A 55 -23.51 13.58 -11.44
CA PRO A 55 -24.25 14.74 -11.94
C PRO A 55 -25.60 14.87 -11.24
N ARG A 56 -26.03 16.12 -10.98
CA ARG A 56 -27.29 16.40 -10.26
C ARG A 56 -28.50 15.68 -10.88
N ILE A 57 -28.55 15.65 -12.22
CA ILE A 57 -29.59 14.95 -12.99
C ILE A 57 -29.62 13.44 -12.68
N ALA A 58 -28.45 12.80 -12.55
CA ALA A 58 -28.36 11.38 -12.23
C ALA A 58 -28.86 11.08 -10.81
N ARG A 59 -28.58 11.97 -9.84
CA ARG A 59 -29.10 11.87 -8.47
C ARG A 59 -30.62 12.06 -8.43
N GLY A 60 -31.13 13.11 -9.07
CA GLY A 60 -32.57 13.38 -9.12
C GLY A 60 -33.36 12.27 -9.81
N THR A 61 -32.85 11.75 -10.94
CA THR A 61 -33.47 10.62 -11.64
C THR A 61 -33.49 9.37 -10.76
N SER A 62 -32.42 9.10 -10.00
CA SER A 62 -32.36 7.97 -9.06
C SER A 62 -33.43 8.12 -7.97
N GLN A 63 -33.49 9.28 -7.31
CA GLN A 63 -34.47 9.57 -6.26
C GLN A 63 -35.91 9.48 -6.78
N PHE A 64 -36.19 10.04 -7.96
CA PHE A 64 -37.50 9.96 -8.59
C PHE A 64 -37.91 8.51 -8.87
N LYS A 65 -37.01 7.69 -9.42
CA LYS A 65 -37.28 6.27 -9.66
C LYS A 65 -37.56 5.50 -8.36
N HIS A 66 -36.84 5.82 -7.28
CA HIS A 66 -37.15 5.27 -5.96
C HIS A 66 -38.53 5.69 -5.46
N ALA A 67 -38.88 6.98 -5.58
CA ALA A 67 -40.18 7.50 -5.17
C ALA A 67 -41.33 6.85 -5.96
N VAL A 68 -41.21 6.76 -7.30
CA VAL A 68 -42.22 6.11 -8.15
C VAL A 68 -42.32 4.63 -7.86
N ASN A 69 -41.20 3.93 -7.64
CA ASN A 69 -41.23 2.51 -7.28
C ASN A 69 -41.90 2.28 -5.91
N ASN A 70 -41.71 3.19 -4.95
CA ASN A 70 -42.32 3.10 -3.62
C ASN A 70 -43.83 3.42 -3.64
N HIS A 71 -44.26 4.41 -4.44
CA HIS A 71 -45.67 4.81 -4.54
C HIS A 71 -46.48 3.95 -5.53
N PHE A 72 -45.87 3.53 -6.63
CA PHE A 72 -46.51 2.79 -7.72
C PHE A 72 -45.64 1.58 -8.13
N PRO A 73 -45.68 0.47 -7.35
CA PRO A 73 -44.80 -0.67 -7.58
C PRO A 73 -45.04 -1.37 -8.95
N THR A 74 -46.24 -1.26 -9.50
CA THR A 74 -46.57 -1.76 -10.85
C THR A 74 -45.83 -1.00 -11.97
N VAL A 75 -45.65 0.31 -11.82
CA VAL A 75 -44.86 1.15 -12.73
C VAL A 75 -43.36 0.94 -12.46
N GLY A 76 -42.97 0.82 -11.19
CA GLY A 76 -41.59 0.57 -10.78
C GLY A 76 -40.95 -0.69 -11.36
N LYS A 77 -41.74 -1.76 -11.55
CA LYS A 77 -41.30 -3.02 -12.21
C LYS A 77 -40.77 -2.82 -13.64
N HIS A 78 -41.12 -1.72 -14.30
CA HIS A 78 -40.63 -1.40 -15.65
C HIS A 78 -39.27 -0.68 -15.62
N PHE A 79 -38.75 -0.31 -14.45
CA PHE A 79 -37.43 0.28 -14.33
C PHE A 79 -36.34 -0.79 -14.31
N ASN A 80 -35.56 -0.85 -15.39
CA ASN A 80 -34.40 -1.75 -15.52
C ASN A 80 -33.32 -1.55 -14.43
N ARG A 81 -33.36 -0.44 -13.68
CA ARG A 81 -32.42 -0.13 -12.60
C ARG A 81 -32.98 0.92 -11.65
N LEU A 82 -32.94 0.59 -10.37
CA LEU A 82 -33.09 1.53 -9.26
C LEU A 82 -31.69 1.89 -8.76
N GLY A 83 -31.46 3.16 -8.41
CA GLY A 83 -30.16 3.63 -7.91
C GLY A 83 -29.22 4.23 -8.96
N LEU A 84 -28.06 4.67 -8.45
CA LEU A 84 -27.00 5.31 -9.22
C LEU A 84 -26.22 4.28 -10.07
N ARG A 85 -25.57 4.76 -11.14
CA ARG A 85 -24.75 3.88 -12.02
C ARG A 85 -23.45 3.47 -11.31
N PRO A 86 -23.03 2.19 -11.38
CA PRO A 86 -21.72 1.78 -10.89
C PRO A 86 -20.60 2.50 -11.64
N LYS A 87 -19.62 3.00 -10.87
CA LYS A 87 -18.41 3.63 -11.39
C LYS A 87 -17.28 2.61 -11.41
N VAL A 88 -16.59 2.55 -12.55
CA VAL A 88 -15.35 1.77 -12.69
C VAL A 88 -14.20 2.58 -12.11
N GLY A 89 -13.33 1.93 -11.34
CA GLY A 89 -12.12 2.53 -10.80
C GLY A 89 -11.18 1.47 -10.23
N SER A 90 -10.00 1.92 -9.81
CA SER A 90 -9.04 1.10 -9.07
C SER A 90 -9.47 1.05 -7.60
N PHE A 91 -9.30 -0.11 -6.99
CA PHE A 91 -9.52 -0.32 -5.57
C PHE A 91 -8.30 -1.01 -4.99
N GLN A 92 -7.56 -0.26 -4.19
CA GLN A 92 -6.34 -0.67 -3.53
C GLN A 92 -6.64 -1.03 -2.08
N LEU A 93 -6.05 -2.12 -1.59
CA LEU A 93 -6.13 -2.46 -0.17
C LEU A 93 -5.40 -1.42 0.68
N TYR A 94 -6.04 -1.00 1.76
CA TYR A 94 -5.44 -0.11 2.75
C TYR A 94 -4.33 -0.82 3.53
N VAL A 95 -3.26 -0.10 3.87
CA VAL A 95 -2.13 -0.61 4.66
C VAL A 95 -1.99 0.15 5.97
N GLU A 96 -1.89 -0.57 7.08
CA GLU A 96 -1.90 -0.02 8.43
C GLU A 96 -0.49 0.14 9.02
N GLY A 97 -0.28 1.26 9.73
CA GLY A 97 0.98 1.55 10.42
C GLY A 97 2.10 2.07 9.51
N TYR A 98 1.77 2.44 8.28
CA TYR A 98 2.69 3.07 7.34
C TYR A 98 2.66 4.60 7.48
N ARG A 99 3.79 5.24 7.16
CA ARG A 99 3.96 6.69 7.04
C ARG A 99 4.73 7.00 5.77
N ASP A 100 4.65 8.23 5.31
CA ASP A 100 5.38 8.72 4.14
C ASP A 100 6.87 8.40 4.25
N ALA A 101 7.50 8.02 3.15
CA ALA A 101 8.91 7.66 3.19
C ALA A 101 9.79 8.82 3.60
N ASP A 102 9.46 10.05 3.16
CA ASP A 102 10.17 11.27 3.56
C ASP A 102 10.24 11.44 5.09
N TYR A 103 9.15 11.14 5.81
CA TYR A 103 9.13 11.18 7.28
C TYR A 103 10.20 10.27 7.91
N TRP A 104 10.26 9.01 7.46
CA TRP A 104 11.22 8.04 7.99
C TRP A 104 12.65 8.30 7.53
N LEU A 105 12.84 8.70 6.28
CA LEU A 105 14.17 9.02 5.73
C LEU A 105 14.85 10.16 6.49
N ARG A 106 14.12 11.25 6.78
CA ARG A 106 14.63 12.36 7.61
C ARG A 106 15.00 11.89 9.02
N ARG A 107 14.19 11.02 9.61
CA ARG A 107 14.44 10.48 10.95
C ARG A 107 15.71 9.61 10.96
N PHE A 108 15.89 8.75 9.96
CA PHE A 108 17.09 7.90 9.85
C PHE A 108 18.36 8.68 9.50
N GLU A 109 18.25 9.85 8.87
CA GLU A 109 19.38 10.76 8.66
C GLU A 109 19.93 11.31 9.99
N VAL A 110 19.05 11.56 10.97
CA VAL A 110 19.42 12.08 12.30
C VAL A 110 19.80 10.96 13.27
N GLU A 111 18.95 9.93 13.41
CA GLU A 111 19.10 8.87 14.42
C GLU A 111 20.06 7.75 13.96
N GLY A 112 20.29 7.63 12.64
CA GLY A 112 20.96 6.49 12.04
C GLY A 112 20.06 5.25 11.94
N MET A 113 20.22 4.49 10.86
CA MET A 113 19.50 3.22 10.68
C MET A 113 20.32 2.05 11.26
N PRO A 114 19.75 1.18 12.11
CA PRO A 114 20.46 -0.01 12.58
C PRO A 114 20.93 -0.90 11.41
N PRO A 115 22.13 -1.51 11.46
CA PRO A 115 22.67 -2.27 10.32
C PRO A 115 21.75 -3.41 9.84
N SER A 116 21.09 -4.12 10.75
CA SER A 116 20.14 -5.20 10.42
C SER A 116 18.90 -4.70 9.68
N ILE A 117 18.50 -3.44 9.91
CA ILE A 117 17.38 -2.79 9.24
C ILE A 117 17.82 -2.16 7.94
N GLN A 118 19.05 -1.67 7.86
CA GLN A 118 19.62 -1.10 6.65
C GLN A 118 19.64 -2.10 5.49
N GLU A 119 20.04 -3.33 5.75
CA GLU A 119 20.04 -4.40 4.74
C GLU A 119 18.61 -4.75 4.28
N LYS A 120 17.66 -4.88 5.22
CA LYS A 120 16.24 -5.14 4.91
C LYS A 120 15.60 -3.99 4.12
N PHE A 121 15.88 -2.75 4.52
CA PHE A 121 15.41 -1.55 3.85
C PHE A 121 15.94 -1.49 2.43
N GLN A 122 17.25 -1.72 2.24
CA GLN A 122 17.87 -1.72 0.92
C GLN A 122 17.22 -2.75 0.00
N ARG A 123 16.98 -3.98 0.48
CA ARG A 123 16.27 -5.00 -0.30
C ARG A 123 14.87 -4.55 -0.73
N GLN A 124 14.10 -3.93 0.16
CA GLN A 124 12.77 -3.42 -0.16
C GLN A 124 12.85 -2.24 -1.14
N PHE A 125 13.84 -1.37 -0.97
CA PHE A 125 14.09 -0.22 -1.82
C PHE A 125 14.45 -0.64 -3.26
N GLU A 126 15.31 -1.64 -3.43
CA GLU A 126 15.64 -2.21 -4.74
C GLU A 126 14.39 -2.69 -5.49
N ARG A 127 13.43 -3.30 -4.77
CA ARG A 127 12.15 -3.72 -5.37
C ARG A 127 11.30 -2.54 -5.83
N LEU A 128 11.30 -1.44 -5.08
CA LEU A 128 10.64 -0.19 -5.49
C LEU A 128 11.27 0.38 -6.77
N VAL A 129 12.61 0.40 -6.82
CA VAL A 129 13.37 0.84 -8.01
C VAL A 129 13.00 -0.01 -9.22
N ILE A 130 12.98 -1.33 -9.08
CA ILE A 130 12.62 -2.26 -10.16
C ILE A 130 11.19 -2.01 -10.66
N LEU A 131 10.22 -1.90 -9.74
CA LEU A 131 8.84 -1.62 -10.08
C LEU A 131 8.74 -0.33 -10.90
N ASP A 132 9.22 0.78 -10.34
CA ASP A 132 9.08 2.10 -10.95
C ASP A 132 9.82 2.19 -12.29
N TYR A 133 10.96 1.51 -12.42
CA TYR A 133 11.72 1.50 -13.65
C TYR A 133 11.02 0.71 -14.75
N ILE A 134 10.51 -0.49 -14.44
CA ILE A 134 9.78 -1.34 -15.39
C ILE A 134 8.48 -0.67 -15.86
N THR A 135 7.73 -0.06 -14.94
CA THR A 135 6.48 0.63 -15.29
C THR A 135 6.71 2.03 -15.85
N ARG A 136 7.95 2.53 -15.82
CA ARG A 136 8.34 3.94 -16.03
C ARG A 136 7.35 4.87 -15.30
N ASN A 137 7.31 4.75 -13.97
CA ASN A 137 6.49 5.65 -13.17
C ASN A 137 6.96 7.09 -13.36
N THR A 138 6.04 7.97 -13.72
CA THR A 138 6.36 9.37 -13.97
C THR A 138 6.21 10.22 -12.70
N ASP A 139 5.50 9.75 -11.67
CA ASP A 139 5.12 10.56 -10.51
C ASP A 139 5.53 9.97 -9.16
N ARG A 140 6.73 9.39 -9.07
CA ARG A 140 7.26 8.92 -7.80
C ARG A 140 7.99 10.04 -7.05
N SER A 141 7.28 10.69 -6.14
CA SER A 141 7.84 11.53 -5.06
C SER A 141 8.20 10.68 -3.83
N ASN A 142 8.88 11.26 -2.83
CA ASN A 142 9.14 10.58 -1.54
C ASN A 142 7.92 10.53 -0.62
N ASP A 143 6.81 11.17 -1.01
CA ASP A 143 5.53 11.12 -0.30
C ASP A 143 4.64 10.00 -0.86
N ASN A 144 4.89 9.57 -2.11
CA ASN A 144 4.08 8.59 -2.84
C ASN A 144 4.54 7.14 -2.61
N TRP A 145 5.41 6.88 -1.64
CA TRP A 145 5.69 5.54 -1.14
C TRP A 145 5.84 5.62 0.36
N LEU A 146 5.42 4.55 1.03
CA LEU A 146 5.30 4.54 2.47
C LEU A 146 6.31 3.57 3.08
N ILE A 147 6.73 3.87 4.30
CA ILE A 147 7.57 3.01 5.14
C ILE A 147 6.81 2.69 6.43
N LYS A 148 6.84 1.42 6.82
CA LYS A 148 6.45 0.94 8.14
C LYS A 148 7.70 0.42 8.84
N TYR A 149 8.03 1.01 9.99
CA TYR A 149 9.15 0.59 10.82
C TYR A 149 8.64 0.19 12.20
N THR A 150 9.02 -1.02 12.64
CA THR A 150 8.70 -1.55 13.96
C THR A 150 10.00 -1.67 14.76
N PRO A 151 10.21 -0.84 15.80
CA PRO A 151 11.40 -0.93 16.65
C PRO A 151 11.38 -2.23 17.47
N PRO A 152 12.53 -2.68 17.98
CA PRO A 152 12.57 -3.86 18.84
C PRO A 152 11.88 -3.54 20.17
N VAL A 153 10.86 -4.32 20.54
CA VAL A 153 10.19 -4.19 21.84
C VAL A 153 10.66 -5.31 22.74
N VAL A 154 11.28 -4.96 23.86
CA VAL A 154 11.51 -5.89 24.98
C VAL A 154 10.21 -5.97 25.76
N ARG A 155 9.46 -7.05 25.59
CA ARG A 155 8.27 -7.31 26.41
C ARG A 155 8.73 -7.80 27.78
N SER A 156 8.84 -6.92 28.75
CA SER A 156 8.86 -7.34 30.16
C SER A 156 7.47 -7.90 30.48
N GLN A 157 7.38 -9.21 30.77
CA GLN A 157 6.11 -9.76 31.25
C GLN A 157 5.67 -9.00 32.51
N PRO A 158 4.39 -8.63 32.67
CA PRO A 158 3.90 -8.20 33.98
C PRO A 158 4.04 -9.39 34.92
N ARG A 159 4.89 -9.28 35.94
CA ARG A 159 4.94 -10.24 37.06
C ARG A 159 3.50 -10.45 37.53
N GLY A 160 3.04 -11.70 37.47
CA GLY A 160 1.67 -12.06 37.84
C GLY A 160 1.31 -11.46 39.19
N ASN A 161 0.15 -10.81 39.25
CA ASN A 161 -0.50 -10.48 40.52
C ASN A 161 -0.79 -11.80 41.24
N SER A 162 0.07 -12.16 42.20
CA SER A 162 -0.28 -13.10 43.26
C SER A 162 -1.23 -12.38 44.22
N GLY A 163 -2.52 -12.44 43.89
CA GLY A 163 -3.58 -11.91 44.74
C GLY A 163 -4.91 -12.57 44.43
N ALA A 164 -5.35 -13.43 45.35
CA ALA A 164 -6.69 -14.01 45.52
C ALA A 164 -6.94 -15.43 44.96
N ALA A 165 -6.65 -16.44 45.78
CA ALA A 165 -7.57 -17.53 46.12
C ALA A 165 -6.99 -18.35 47.28
N ALA A 166 -7.43 -18.04 48.51
CA ALA A 166 -7.27 -18.92 49.65
C ALA A 166 -8.39 -19.97 49.61
N ALA A 167 -8.05 -21.27 49.53
CA ALA A 167 -8.81 -22.36 50.13
C ALA A 167 -8.12 -23.73 49.97
N ALA A 168 -7.81 -24.33 51.12
CA ALA A 168 -7.91 -25.76 51.48
C ALA A 168 -6.96 -26.82 50.89
N GLY A 169 -6.28 -27.51 51.81
CA GLY A 169 -6.14 -28.97 51.79
C GLY A 169 -4.72 -29.49 51.57
N GLY A 170 -4.20 -30.28 52.52
CA GLY A 170 -2.85 -30.83 52.51
C GLY A 170 -2.67 -32.07 51.62
N ASP A 171 -1.43 -32.44 51.33
CA ASP A 171 -0.75 -33.61 51.92
C ASP A 171 0.69 -33.68 51.36
N ALA A 172 1.60 -34.24 52.15
CA ALA A 172 3.03 -34.35 51.85
C ALA A 172 3.34 -35.69 51.16
N SER A 173 3.86 -35.65 49.94
CA SER A 173 4.66 -36.76 49.39
C SER A 173 5.55 -36.31 48.24
N ASN A 174 6.83 -36.68 48.34
CA ASN A 174 7.91 -36.56 47.37
C ASN A 174 7.47 -36.59 45.89
N LYS A 175 7.86 -35.56 45.13
CA LYS A 175 8.16 -35.68 43.71
C LYS A 175 9.42 -34.89 43.38
N GLU A 176 10.32 -35.63 42.76
CA GLU A 176 11.64 -35.32 42.22
C GLU A 176 11.76 -33.87 41.68
N GLU A 177 12.90 -33.25 42.02
CA GLU A 177 13.38 -32.02 41.41
C GLU A 177 13.60 -32.25 39.90
N GLU A 178 12.55 -32.03 39.12
CA GLU A 178 12.66 -31.91 37.68
C GLU A 178 13.38 -30.59 37.38
N MET A 179 14.60 -30.72 36.89
CA MET A 179 15.47 -29.65 36.44
C MET A 179 14.71 -28.79 35.41
N ARG A 180 14.08 -27.71 35.87
CA ARG A 180 13.34 -26.80 35.00
C ARG A 180 14.36 -25.97 34.24
N GLU A 181 14.67 -26.40 33.02
CA GLU A 181 15.37 -25.63 32.00
C GLU A 181 14.89 -24.17 32.02
N PRO A 182 15.78 -23.18 32.23
CA PRO A 182 15.40 -21.77 32.14
C PRO A 182 15.33 -21.38 30.67
N THR A 183 14.40 -21.96 29.91
CA THR A 183 14.12 -21.59 28.51
C THR A 183 13.02 -20.54 28.42
N ASP A 184 13.02 -19.55 29.32
CA ASP A 184 12.26 -18.32 29.12
C ASP A 184 13.12 -17.39 28.24
N TRP A 185 13.21 -17.72 26.96
CA TRP A 185 13.67 -16.76 25.95
C TRP A 185 12.65 -15.62 25.94
N GLU A 186 13.01 -14.48 26.53
CA GLU A 186 12.29 -13.22 26.34
C GLU A 186 12.05 -13.04 24.84
N CYS A 187 10.77 -13.11 24.43
CA CYS A 187 10.40 -12.95 23.04
C CYS A 187 10.57 -11.48 22.65
N VAL A 188 11.80 -11.08 22.31
CA VAL A 188 12.09 -9.78 21.72
C VAL A 188 11.58 -9.81 20.29
N ASP A 189 10.55 -9.01 20.02
CA ASP A 189 10.07 -8.81 18.65
C ASP A 189 11.23 -8.21 17.84
N LYS A 190 11.73 -8.96 16.85
CA LYS A 190 12.85 -8.51 16.01
C LYS A 190 12.43 -7.25 15.26
N PRO A 191 13.32 -6.26 15.12
CA PRO A 191 12.97 -5.04 14.40
C PRO A 191 12.69 -5.36 12.93
N ASP A 192 11.71 -4.67 12.37
CA ASP A 192 11.28 -4.90 11.00
C ASP A 192 10.95 -3.62 10.24
N ILE A 193 11.16 -3.65 8.93
CA ILE A 193 10.90 -2.54 8.03
C ILE A 193 10.26 -3.02 6.74
N SER A 194 9.23 -2.31 6.29
CA SER A 194 8.51 -2.63 5.06
C SER A 194 8.17 -1.37 4.27
N ILE A 195 8.21 -1.48 2.93
CA ILE A 195 7.83 -0.44 1.98
C ILE A 195 6.48 -0.79 1.36
N ALA A 196 5.64 0.22 1.16
CA ALA A 196 4.44 0.12 0.35
C ALA A 196 4.46 1.15 -0.78
N ALA A 197 4.38 0.69 -2.03
CA ALA A 197 4.31 1.53 -3.21
C ALA A 197 2.85 1.86 -3.54
N ILE A 198 2.41 3.07 -3.20
CA ILE A 198 1.05 3.58 -3.44
C ILE A 198 1.04 4.56 -4.61
N ASP A 199 -0.14 5.04 -5.01
CA ASP A 199 -0.30 6.09 -6.03
C ASP A 199 0.51 5.83 -7.33
N ASN A 200 0.14 4.76 -8.03
CA ASN A 200 0.78 4.32 -9.27
C ASN A 200 -0.02 4.76 -10.52
N GLY A 201 -0.95 5.70 -10.39
CA GLY A 201 -1.87 6.12 -11.45
C GLY A 201 -1.22 6.80 -12.65
N LEU A 202 0.04 7.22 -12.54
CA LEU A 202 0.79 7.96 -13.56
C LEU A 202 2.02 7.16 -14.06
N ALA A 203 1.85 5.86 -14.27
CA ALA A 203 2.81 4.96 -14.90
C ALA A 203 2.33 4.45 -16.28
N PHE A 204 3.14 3.60 -16.91
CA PHE A 204 2.91 3.01 -18.25
C PHE A 204 2.76 4.04 -19.38
N PRO A 205 3.76 4.91 -19.58
CA PRO A 205 3.74 5.83 -20.70
C PRO A 205 3.90 5.10 -22.04
N PHE A 206 3.23 5.59 -23.07
CA PHE A 206 3.32 5.01 -24.43
C PHE A 206 4.59 5.44 -25.18
N LYS A 207 5.29 6.45 -24.67
CA LYS A 207 6.61 6.92 -25.13
C LYS A 207 7.40 7.48 -23.94
N HIS A 208 8.71 7.55 -24.03
CA HIS A 208 9.49 8.29 -23.03
C HIS A 208 9.12 9.79 -23.02
N PRO A 209 9.25 10.48 -21.87
CA PRO A 209 9.09 11.94 -21.80
C PRO A 209 10.04 12.65 -22.78
N ASP A 210 9.57 13.75 -23.37
CA ASP A 210 10.35 14.49 -24.38
C ASP A 210 11.61 15.15 -23.80
N SER A 211 11.64 15.40 -22.49
CA SER A 211 12.82 15.86 -21.75
C SER A 211 13.16 14.86 -20.64
N TRP A 212 14.42 14.42 -20.59
CA TRP A 212 14.90 13.49 -19.56
C TRP A 212 14.83 14.07 -18.13
N ARG A 213 14.79 15.41 -18.01
CA ARG A 213 14.61 16.11 -16.73
C ARG A 213 13.16 16.17 -16.29
N ALA A 214 12.21 15.91 -17.19
CA ALA A 214 10.81 15.83 -16.83
C ALA A 214 10.53 14.47 -16.17
N TYR A 215 9.74 14.50 -15.09
CA TYR A 215 9.29 13.30 -14.38
C TYR A 215 10.45 12.43 -13.84
N PRO A 216 11.34 13.01 -13.01
CA PRO A 216 12.43 12.27 -12.39
C PRO A 216 11.89 11.34 -11.29
N TYR A 217 12.69 10.32 -10.98
CA TYR A 217 12.47 9.52 -9.79
C TYR A 217 13.05 10.25 -8.57
N HIS A 218 12.21 10.69 -7.63
CA HIS A 218 12.71 11.46 -6.48
C HIS A 218 13.61 10.63 -5.57
N TRP A 219 13.37 9.32 -5.51
CA TRP A 219 14.25 8.40 -4.81
C TRP A 219 15.65 8.31 -5.41
N ALA A 220 15.91 8.79 -6.64
CA ALA A 220 17.26 8.76 -7.21
C ALA A 220 18.25 9.69 -6.47
N TRP A 221 17.75 10.64 -5.69
CA TRP A 221 18.57 11.58 -4.91
C TRP A 221 18.88 11.11 -3.48
N ILE A 222 18.29 10.01 -3.01
CA ILE A 222 18.57 9.51 -1.65
C ILE A 222 19.88 8.69 -1.65
N PRO A 223 20.62 8.64 -0.52
CA PRO A 223 21.90 7.92 -0.45
C PRO A 223 21.82 6.45 -0.88
N GLN A 224 20.69 5.79 -0.60
CA GLN A 224 20.44 4.38 -0.91
C GLN A 224 20.43 4.08 -2.42
N ALA A 225 20.14 5.08 -3.27
CA ALA A 225 20.20 4.92 -4.72
C ALA A 225 21.63 4.79 -5.27
N LYS A 226 22.66 5.13 -4.46
CA LYS A 226 24.07 4.99 -4.84
C LYS A 226 24.62 3.59 -4.54
N ILE A 227 23.88 2.78 -3.76
CA ILE A 227 24.30 1.44 -3.39
C ILE A 227 24.01 0.50 -4.58
N PRO A 228 24.99 -0.29 -5.05
CA PRO A 228 24.77 -1.26 -6.12
C PRO A 228 23.72 -2.29 -5.74
N PHE A 229 22.95 -2.76 -6.72
CA PHE A 229 21.98 -3.83 -6.52
C PHE A 229 22.61 -5.07 -5.86
N SER A 230 21.92 -5.60 -4.86
CA SER A 230 22.26 -6.82 -4.15
C SER A 230 22.34 -8.04 -5.07
N GLN A 231 23.11 -9.06 -4.67
CA GLN A 231 23.20 -10.27 -5.48
C GLN A 231 21.88 -11.05 -5.51
N GLU A 232 21.09 -10.96 -4.44
CA GLU A 232 19.76 -11.58 -4.35
C GLU A 232 18.83 -11.07 -5.46
N ILE A 233 18.74 -9.75 -5.62
CA ILE A 233 17.85 -9.14 -6.62
C ILE A 233 18.33 -9.43 -8.05
N LYS A 234 19.66 -9.46 -8.25
CA LYS A 234 20.26 -9.81 -9.54
C LYS A 234 19.96 -11.25 -9.95
N ILE A 235 20.10 -12.20 -9.03
CA ILE A 235 19.76 -13.60 -9.29
C ILE A 235 18.25 -13.75 -9.54
N LEU A 236 17.41 -13.08 -8.75
CA LEU A 236 15.97 -13.22 -8.84
C LEU A 236 15.39 -12.72 -10.18
N TYR A 237 16.01 -11.69 -10.77
CA TYR A 237 15.52 -11.06 -12.00
C TYR A 237 16.50 -11.13 -13.18
N CYS A 238 17.58 -11.88 -13.04
CA CYS A 238 18.66 -11.99 -14.03
C CYS A 238 19.20 -10.62 -14.50
N LEU A 239 19.44 -9.70 -13.55
CA LEU A 239 20.11 -8.40 -13.78
C LEU A 239 21.63 -8.57 -13.70
#